data_AF-A0A7J9GNG4-F1
#
_entry.id   AF-A0A7J9GNG4-F1
#
_cell.length_a   1.000
_cell.length_b   1.000
_cell.length_c   1.000
_cell.angle_alpha   90.00
_cell.angle_beta   90.00
_cell.angle_gamma   90.00
#
_symmetry.space_group_name_H-M   'P 1'
#
loop_
_entity.id
_entity.type
_entity.pdbx_description
1 polymer ?
#
loop_
_entity_poly.entity_id
_entity_poly.type
_entity_poly.pdbx_seq_one_letter_code
_entity_poly.pdbx_strand_id
1 'polypeptide(L)'
;MTSLELQVPPHPTTLDPENHAIKGENAAADDDELSPIEEVRLTVTNTDDPTLPVWTFRMWFLGLISCALLSFLNQFFAYRTEPLIITQITVQVATLPIGQFMAAVLPRRQFKLPGVGSRKFSLNPGPFNMKEHVLISIFANAGSAFGSGSAYAVGIVTIIKAFYQRKISFLAGWLLIITTQ
;
A
#
# COMPACT_ATOMS: atom_id res chain seq x y z
N MET A 1 30.81 31.53 -15.03
CA MET A 1 29.94 30.34 -14.91
C MET A 1 30.57 29.48 -13.84
N THR A 2 30.16 29.71 -12.60
CA THR A 2 30.82 29.20 -11.39
C THR A 2 30.05 28.00 -10.90
N SER A 3 30.71 26.85 -10.89
CA SER A 3 30.24 25.60 -10.30
C SER A 3 30.04 25.81 -8.79
N LEU A 4 28.81 25.63 -8.31
CA LEU A 4 28.52 25.56 -6.87
C LEU A 4 28.94 24.18 -6.36
N GLU A 5 30.20 24.06 -5.92
CA GLU A 5 30.59 22.92 -5.09
C GLU A 5 29.93 23.05 -3.72
N LEU A 6 29.14 22.03 -3.38
CA LEU A 6 28.54 21.86 -2.07
C LEU A 6 29.66 21.56 -1.06
N GLN A 7 29.97 22.56 -0.22
CA GLN A 7 30.89 22.43 0.90
C GLN A 7 30.34 21.41 1.91
N VAL A 8 30.96 20.24 2.00
CA VAL A 8 30.70 19.26 3.07
C VAL A 8 31.31 19.80 4.38
N PRO A 9 30.57 19.87 5.50
CA PRO A 9 31.10 20.37 6.76
C PRO A 9 32.17 19.42 7.35
N PRO A 10 33.16 19.94 8.10
CA PRO A 10 34.29 19.15 8.59
C PRO A 10 33.85 18.18 9.70
N HIS A 11 34.36 16.95 9.63
CA HIS A 11 34.24 15.91 10.66
C HIS A 11 34.75 16.39 12.02
N PRO A 12 34.04 16.16 13.14
CA PRO A 12 34.61 16.29 14.47
C PRO A 12 35.47 15.06 14.80
N THR A 13 36.76 15.35 14.98
CA THR A 13 37.83 14.51 15.50
C THR A 13 37.54 14.01 16.93
N THR A 14 37.66 12.69 17.10
CA THR A 14 38.01 11.90 18.31
C THR A 14 37.65 12.46 19.70
N LEU A 15 36.77 11.75 20.41
CA LEU A 15 36.75 11.72 21.87
C LEU A 15 36.95 10.28 22.36
N ASP A 16 37.81 10.15 23.37
CA ASP A 16 38.53 8.97 23.86
C ASP A 16 37.68 7.79 24.36
N PRO A 17 38.27 6.58 24.48
CA PRO A 17 37.56 5.35 24.80
C PRO A 17 37.65 5.03 26.30
N GLU A 18 36.63 5.34 27.10
CA GLU A 18 36.47 4.70 28.41
C GLU A 18 35.01 4.47 28.79
N ASN A 19 34.65 3.18 28.83
CA ASN A 19 33.67 2.55 29.72
C ASN A 19 32.32 3.25 29.94
N HIS A 20 31.33 2.85 29.14
CA HIS A 20 30.08 2.35 29.70
C HIS A 20 29.59 1.15 28.90
N ALA A 21 29.97 -0.03 29.39
CA ALA A 21 29.42 -1.30 28.97
C ALA A 21 27.93 -1.37 29.33
N ILE A 22 27.06 -1.07 28.37
CA ILE A 22 25.78 -1.78 28.25
C ILE A 22 25.81 -2.47 26.89
N LYS A 23 26.28 -3.72 26.94
CA LYS A 23 26.22 -4.67 25.84
C LYS A 23 24.75 -5.04 25.60
N GLY A 24 24.06 -4.21 24.83
CA GLY A 24 22.80 -4.54 24.18
C GLY A 24 23.14 -5.19 22.84
N GLU A 25 23.14 -6.51 22.83
CA GLU A 25 23.34 -7.40 21.70
C GLU A 25 22.34 -7.07 20.57
N ASN A 26 22.75 -6.24 19.59
CA ASN A 26 22.22 -6.08 18.21
C ASN A 26 22.81 -4.83 17.49
N ALA A 27 24.10 -4.52 17.66
CA ALA A 27 24.75 -3.33 17.08
C ALA A 27 25.69 -3.68 15.92
N ALA A 28 25.23 -4.54 15.01
CA ALA A 28 25.87 -4.80 13.73
C ALA A 28 24.80 -4.77 12.62
N ALA A 29 24.02 -3.68 12.58
CA ALA A 29 23.35 -3.31 11.35
C ALA A 29 24.47 -2.80 10.43
N ASP A 30 24.60 -3.38 9.23
CA ASP A 30 25.63 -3.02 8.26
C ASP A 30 25.66 -1.49 8.10
N ASP A 31 26.85 -0.88 8.21
CA ASP A 31 27.05 0.56 8.02
C ASP A 31 26.58 1.00 6.61
N ASP A 32 26.49 0.05 5.67
CA ASP A 32 25.94 0.20 4.32
C ASP A 32 24.40 0.34 4.28
N GLU A 33 23.67 -0.13 5.30
CA GLU A 33 22.20 0.01 5.42
C GLU A 33 21.80 1.33 6.10
N LEU A 34 22.76 2.02 6.74
CA LEU A 34 22.55 3.29 7.41
C LEU A 34 22.66 4.44 6.42
N SER A 35 21.63 5.31 6.39
CA SER A 35 21.71 6.51 5.56
C SER A 35 22.89 7.39 6.04
N PRO A 36 23.76 7.89 5.13
CA PRO A 36 24.84 8.79 5.48
C PRO A 36 24.37 10.11 6.12
N ILE A 37 23.08 10.43 5.94
CA ILE A 37 22.44 11.65 6.45
C ILE A 37 21.69 11.27 7.73
N GLU A 38 22.07 11.88 8.85
CA GLU A 38 21.53 11.57 10.18
C GLU A 38 20.03 11.88 10.29
N GLU A 39 19.57 12.95 9.65
CA GLU A 39 18.16 13.32 9.64
C GLU A 39 17.30 12.24 8.96
N VAL A 40 17.81 11.57 7.92
CA VAL A 40 17.10 10.49 7.23
C VAL A 40 17.06 9.24 8.10
N ARG A 41 18.18 8.90 8.75
CA ARG A 41 18.29 7.78 9.68
C ARG A 41 17.30 7.87 10.86
N LEU A 42 17.02 9.08 11.34
CA LEU A 42 16.08 9.29 12.44
C LEU A 42 14.61 9.26 12.01
N THR A 43 14.32 9.42 10.72
CA THR A 43 12.94 9.43 10.21
C THR A 43 12.39 8.05 9.88
N VAL A 44 13.26 7.09 9.57
CA VAL A 44 12.87 5.72 9.20
C VAL A 44 13.75 4.73 9.93
N THR A 45 13.15 3.82 10.69
CA THR A 45 13.87 2.72 11.32
C THR A 45 14.27 1.69 10.27
N ASN A 46 15.56 1.39 10.16
CA ASN A 46 16.07 0.36 9.23
C ASN A 46 15.71 -1.08 9.65
N THR A 47 15.30 -1.27 10.91
CA THR A 47 14.93 -2.59 11.44
C THR A 47 13.45 -2.87 11.21
N ASP A 48 13.13 -4.03 10.60
CA ASP A 48 11.76 -4.54 10.51
C ASP A 48 11.36 -5.32 11.76
N ASP A 49 10.14 -5.09 12.27
CA ASP A 49 9.55 -5.89 13.35
C ASP A 49 8.62 -6.98 12.75
N PRO A 50 9.03 -8.27 12.79
CA PRO A 50 8.25 -9.37 12.21
C PRO A 50 6.98 -9.71 13.02
N THR A 51 6.81 -9.16 14.24
CA THR A 51 5.66 -9.45 15.10
C THR A 51 4.41 -8.64 14.73
N LEU A 52 4.57 -7.59 13.93
CA LEU A 52 3.47 -6.72 13.50
C LEU A 52 2.48 -7.49 12.62
N PRO A 53 1.15 -7.38 12.88
CA PRO A 53 0.14 -8.11 12.14
C PRO A 53 0.00 -7.59 10.70
N VAL A 54 0.11 -8.50 9.72
CA VAL A 54 0.09 -8.21 8.27
C VAL A 54 -1.24 -8.63 7.61
N TRP A 55 -2.12 -9.33 8.34
CA TRP A 55 -3.34 -9.98 7.81
C TRP A 55 -4.61 -9.60 8.61
N THR A 56 -4.88 -8.30 8.71
CA THR A 56 -6.03 -7.82 9.49
C THR A 56 -7.28 -7.63 8.64
N PHE A 57 -8.45 -7.68 9.27
CA PHE A 57 -9.71 -7.40 8.58
C PHE A 57 -9.75 -6.00 7.94
N ARG A 58 -9.23 -4.99 8.64
CA ARG A 58 -9.21 -3.60 8.13
C ARG A 58 -8.35 -3.45 6.88
N MET A 59 -7.22 -4.16 6.79
CA MET A 59 -6.38 -4.16 5.59
C MET A 59 -7.16 -4.72 4.40
N TRP A 60 -7.80 -5.88 4.56
CA TRP A 60 -8.61 -6.51 3.52
C TRP A 60 -9.80 -5.64 3.10
N PHE A 61 -10.52 -5.09 4.08
CA PHE A 61 -11.68 -4.23 3.82
C PHE A 61 -11.28 -2.97 3.05
N LEU A 62 -10.26 -2.23 3.53
CA LEU A 62 -9.80 -1.01 2.88
C LEU A 62 -9.13 -1.29 1.53
N GLY A 63 -8.34 -2.35 1.42
CA GLY A 63 -7.66 -2.76 0.19
C GLY A 63 -8.64 -3.18 -0.91
N LEU A 64 -9.61 -4.03 -0.60
CA LEU A 64 -10.60 -4.48 -1.59
C LEU A 64 -11.51 -3.33 -2.05
N ILE A 65 -11.96 -2.47 -1.12
CA ILE A 65 -12.79 -1.32 -1.45
C ILE A 65 -11.99 -0.32 -2.28
N SER A 66 -10.74 -0.02 -1.90
CA SER A 66 -9.93 0.93 -2.66
C SER A 66 -9.60 0.42 -4.06
N CYS A 67 -9.30 -0.87 -4.19
CA CYS A 67 -9.08 -1.52 -5.48
C CYS A 67 -10.33 -1.42 -6.38
N ALA A 68 -11.50 -1.82 -5.87
CA ALA A 68 -12.74 -1.78 -6.62
C ALA A 68 -13.17 -0.34 -6.99
N LEU A 69 -13.09 0.58 -6.04
CA LEU A 69 -13.44 1.99 -6.24
C LEU A 69 -12.53 2.64 -7.29
N LEU A 70 -11.22 2.43 -7.18
CA LEU A 70 -10.26 3.06 -8.08
C LEU A 70 -10.38 2.50 -9.50
N SER A 71 -10.60 1.18 -9.63
CA SER A 71 -10.88 0.55 -10.93
C SER A 71 -12.16 1.09 -11.56
N PHE A 72 -13.23 1.20 -10.78
CA PHE A 72 -14.51 1.75 -11.24
C PHE A 72 -14.38 3.21 -11.68
N LEU A 73 -13.75 4.07 -10.87
CA LEU A 73 -13.62 5.49 -11.17
C LEU A 73 -12.78 5.70 -12.44
N ASN A 74 -11.63 5.02 -12.55
CA ASN A 74 -10.80 5.11 -13.75
C ASN A 74 -11.53 4.60 -14.99
N GLN A 75 -12.28 3.49 -14.89
CA GLN A 75 -13.09 3.00 -16.00
C GLN A 75 -14.22 3.97 -16.40
N PHE A 76 -14.87 4.58 -15.40
CA PHE A 76 -15.97 5.51 -15.61
C PHE A 76 -15.49 6.80 -16.29
N PHE A 77 -14.38 7.36 -15.83
CA PHE A 77 -13.80 8.56 -16.44
C PHE A 77 -13.19 8.30 -17.82
N ALA A 78 -12.77 7.08 -18.13
CA ALA A 78 -12.27 6.73 -19.46
C ALA A 78 -13.32 6.91 -20.58
N TYR A 79 -14.62 6.89 -20.27
CA TYR A 79 -15.69 7.16 -21.24
C TYR A 79 -16.06 8.64 -21.36
N ARG A 80 -15.46 9.54 -20.56
CA ARG A 80 -15.67 10.98 -20.67
C ARG A 80 -14.80 11.55 -21.79
N THR A 81 -15.26 12.64 -22.39
CA THR A 81 -14.53 13.37 -23.45
C THR A 81 -13.19 13.92 -22.94
N GLU A 82 -13.14 14.33 -21.67
CA GLU A 82 -11.92 14.70 -20.95
C GLU A 82 -11.71 13.68 -19.80
N PRO A 83 -10.88 12.65 -19.98
CA PRO A 83 -10.71 11.60 -18.98
C PRO A 83 -9.85 12.07 -17.81
N LEU A 84 -10.38 11.94 -16.59
CA LEU A 84 -9.64 12.17 -15.35
C LEU A 84 -9.05 10.85 -14.85
N ILE A 85 -7.73 10.81 -14.65
CA ILE A 85 -7.03 9.63 -14.12
C ILE A 85 -6.82 9.82 -12.62
N ILE A 86 -7.41 8.94 -11.82
CA ILE A 86 -7.21 8.92 -10.38
C ILE A 86 -6.08 7.95 -10.06
N THR A 87 -5.01 8.49 -9.47
CA THR A 87 -3.82 7.71 -9.12
C THR A 87 -3.96 7.05 -7.75
N GLN A 88 -3.17 6.00 -7.53
CA GLN A 88 -3.06 5.32 -6.24
C GLN A 88 -2.70 6.22 -5.05
N ILE A 89 -2.06 7.38 -5.29
CA ILE A 89 -1.67 8.34 -4.25
C ILE A 89 -2.88 8.83 -3.47
N THR A 90 -4.02 9.04 -4.15
CA THR A 90 -5.27 9.46 -3.51
C THR A 90 -5.69 8.44 -2.44
N VAL A 91 -5.56 7.15 -2.73
CA VAL A 91 -5.85 6.07 -1.78
C VAL A 91 -4.82 6.06 -0.65
N GLN A 92 -3.53 6.21 -0.96
CA GLN A 92 -2.47 6.24 0.07
C GLN A 92 -2.72 7.35 1.10
N VAL A 93 -3.09 8.55 0.65
CA VAL A 93 -3.38 9.70 1.54
C VAL A 93 -4.67 9.46 2.33
N ALA A 94 -5.73 8.95 1.69
CA ALA A 94 -7.01 8.72 2.36
C ALA A 94 -6.98 7.57 3.37
N THR A 95 -6.19 6.53 3.12
CA THR A 95 -6.19 5.32 3.94
C THR A 95 -5.49 5.50 5.28
N LEU A 96 -4.58 6.47 5.41
CA LEU A 96 -3.92 6.76 6.68
C LEU A 96 -4.90 7.25 7.77
N PRO A 97 -5.68 8.34 7.58
CA PRO A 97 -6.65 8.78 8.58
C PRO A 97 -7.80 7.79 8.75
N ILE A 98 -8.26 7.13 7.67
CA ILE A 98 -9.32 6.12 7.75
C ILE A 98 -8.86 4.88 8.52
N GLY A 99 -7.63 4.41 8.29
CA GLY A 99 -7.04 3.27 8.99
C GLY A 99 -6.89 3.54 10.48
N GLN A 100 -6.44 4.75 10.85
CA GLN A 100 -6.38 5.20 12.25
C GLN A 100 -7.78 5.30 12.88
N PHE A 101 -8.77 5.84 12.16
CA PHE A 101 -10.15 5.91 12.63
C PHE A 101 -10.75 4.52 12.85
N MET A 102 -10.55 3.59 11.91
CA MET A 102 -10.99 2.20 12.08
C MET A 102 -10.26 1.52 13.24
N ALA A 103 -8.98 1.80 13.46
CA ALA A 103 -8.27 1.27 14.64
C ALA A 103 -8.83 1.80 15.97
N ALA A 104 -9.41 3.00 15.99
CA ALA A 104 -10.07 3.57 17.17
C ALA A 104 -11.50 3.05 17.39
N VAL A 105 -12.27 2.87 16.31
CA VAL A 105 -13.70 2.50 16.37
C VAL A 105 -13.91 0.99 16.47
N LEU A 106 -13.04 0.18 15.87
CA LEU A 106 -13.27 -1.26 15.76
C LEU A 106 -13.02 -1.97 17.11
N PRO A 107 -13.98 -2.78 17.61
CA PRO A 107 -13.86 -3.40 18.91
C PRO A 107 -12.68 -4.38 18.96
N ARG A 108 -11.84 -4.27 19.99
CA ARG A 108 -10.72 -5.20 20.30
C ARG A 108 -11.18 -6.59 20.77
N ARG A 109 -12.46 -6.93 20.56
CA ARG A 109 -13.02 -8.20 21.02
C ARG A 109 -12.40 -9.34 20.23
N GLN A 110 -11.88 -10.31 20.97
CA GLN A 110 -11.39 -11.57 20.42
C GLN A 110 -12.58 -12.48 20.16
N PHE A 111 -12.87 -12.74 18.89
CA PHE A 111 -13.85 -13.72 18.45
C PHE A 111 -13.17 -15.08 18.36
N LYS A 112 -13.77 -16.10 18.99
CA LYS A 112 -13.42 -17.49 18.74
C LYS A 112 -14.29 -17.95 17.58
N LEU A 113 -13.68 -18.22 16.42
CA LEU A 113 -14.44 -18.76 15.28
C LEU A 113 -14.81 -20.22 15.59
N PRO A 114 -16.10 -20.61 15.60
CA PRO A 114 -16.49 -22.00 15.74
C PRO A 114 -16.13 -22.76 14.45
N GLY A 115 -15.10 -23.61 14.50
CA GLY A 115 -14.68 -24.47 13.38
C GLY A 115 -13.21 -24.36 12.95
N VAL A 116 -12.46 -23.35 13.42
CA VAL A 116 -11.03 -23.14 13.07
C VAL A 116 -10.15 -23.22 14.33
N GLY A 117 -10.31 -24.31 15.11
CA GLY A 117 -9.52 -24.57 16.32
C GLY A 117 -9.49 -23.43 17.36
N SER A 118 -8.61 -23.55 18.36
CA SER A 118 -8.44 -22.58 19.46
C SER A 118 -7.84 -21.23 19.05
N ARG A 119 -7.92 -20.83 17.78
CA ARG A 119 -7.36 -19.57 17.29
C ARG A 119 -8.30 -18.41 17.62
N LYS A 120 -7.83 -17.49 18.45
CA LYS A 120 -8.53 -16.25 18.81
C LYS A 120 -8.33 -15.24 17.68
N PHE A 121 -9.40 -14.86 16.98
CA PHE A 121 -9.36 -13.86 15.92
C PHE A 121 -9.79 -12.51 16.50
N SER A 122 -8.91 -11.50 16.49
CA SER A 122 -9.28 -10.13 16.86
C SER A 122 -9.50 -9.33 15.59
N LEU A 123 -10.64 -8.62 15.52
CA LEU A 123 -10.89 -7.66 14.44
C LEU A 123 -9.94 -6.46 14.50
N ASN A 124 -9.45 -6.15 15.70
CA ASN A 124 -8.52 -5.05 15.96
C ASN A 124 -7.32 -5.56 16.79
N PRO A 125 -6.28 -6.11 16.13
CA PRO A 125 -5.13 -6.67 16.82
C PRO A 125 -4.15 -5.61 17.38
N GLY A 126 -4.24 -4.35 16.91
CA GLY A 126 -3.37 -3.27 17.36
C GLY A 126 -3.59 -1.96 16.58
N PRO A 127 -2.77 -0.92 16.81
CA PRO A 127 -2.79 0.32 16.01
C PRO A 127 -2.62 0.08 14.51
N PHE A 128 -2.95 1.07 13.68
CA PHE A 128 -2.73 0.98 12.24
C PHE A 128 -1.23 1.00 11.93
N ASN A 129 -0.73 -0.07 11.31
CA ASN A 129 0.69 -0.27 11.08
C ASN A 129 1.11 0.09 9.65
N MET A 130 2.40 0.40 9.47
CA MET A 130 2.98 0.67 8.15
C MET A 130 2.78 -0.49 7.18
N LYS A 131 2.92 -1.74 7.64
CA LYS A 131 2.70 -2.94 6.80
C LYS A 131 1.29 -3.01 6.22
N GLU A 132 0.28 -2.68 7.01
CA GLU A 132 -1.11 -2.66 6.56
C GLU A 132 -1.33 -1.56 5.53
N HIS A 133 -0.74 -0.39 5.75
CA HIS A 133 -0.80 0.74 4.82
C HIS A 133 -0.15 0.44 3.48
N VAL A 134 1.04 -0.18 3.50
CA VAL A 134 1.75 -0.64 2.29
C VAL A 134 0.95 -1.71 1.54
N LEU A 135 0.31 -2.66 2.24
CA LEU A 135 -0.52 -3.65 1.55
C LEU A 135 -1.74 -3.01 0.88
N ILE A 136 -2.40 -2.07 1.55
CA ILE A 136 -3.51 -1.33 0.97
C ILE A 136 -3.05 -0.54 -0.27
N SER A 137 -1.83 0.01 -0.26
CA SER A 137 -1.28 0.71 -1.42
C SER A 137 -1.03 -0.24 -2.60
N ILE A 138 -0.58 -1.48 -2.35
CA ILE A 138 -0.46 -2.51 -3.40
C ILE A 138 -1.83 -2.84 -4.01
N PHE A 139 -2.88 -3.00 -3.19
CA PHE A 139 -4.24 -3.16 -3.69
C PHE A 139 -4.72 -1.96 -4.52
N ALA A 140 -4.42 -0.75 -4.07
CA ALA A 140 -4.73 0.46 -4.80
C ALA A 140 -4.01 0.49 -6.16
N ASN A 141 -2.73 0.12 -6.20
CA ASN A 141 -1.97 0.03 -7.44
C ASN A 141 -2.61 -0.96 -8.43
N ALA A 142 -3.02 -2.13 -7.93
CA ALA A 142 -3.74 -3.12 -8.74
C ALA A 142 -5.08 -2.56 -9.29
N GLY A 143 -5.84 -1.82 -8.48
CA GLY A 143 -7.10 -1.20 -8.90
C GLY A 143 -6.93 -0.02 -9.88
N SER A 144 -5.84 0.71 -9.79
CA SER A 144 -5.42 1.74 -10.77
C SER A 144 -4.97 1.13 -12.11
N ALA A 145 -4.93 -0.20 -12.21
CA ALA A 145 -4.32 -1.00 -13.26
C ALA A 145 -2.80 -0.79 -13.35
N PHE A 146 -2.05 -1.90 -13.28
CA PHE A 146 -0.60 -1.91 -13.49
C PHE A 146 -0.27 -1.32 -14.87
N GLY A 147 0.12 -0.05 -14.91
CA GLY A 147 0.73 0.54 -16.10
C GLY A 147 -0.20 0.90 -17.27
N SER A 148 -1.38 1.48 -17.01
CA SER A 148 -2.17 2.33 -17.95
C SER A 148 -3.63 1.89 -18.23
N GLY A 149 -4.48 1.91 -17.20
CA GLY A 149 -5.94 2.07 -17.38
C GLY A 149 -6.78 0.80 -17.56
N SER A 150 -8.02 1.01 -18.00
CA SER A 150 -9.09 0.00 -18.23
C SER A 150 -8.58 -1.30 -18.87
N ALA A 151 -9.14 -2.44 -18.44
CA ALA A 151 -8.95 -3.72 -19.13
C ALA A 151 -9.26 -3.59 -20.64
N TYR A 152 -8.33 -3.99 -21.50
CA TYR A 152 -8.42 -3.76 -22.96
C TYR A 152 -9.70 -4.34 -23.57
N ALA A 153 -10.07 -5.54 -23.13
CA ALA A 153 -11.29 -6.23 -23.53
C ALA A 153 -12.59 -5.47 -23.25
N VAL A 154 -12.60 -4.54 -22.28
CA VAL A 154 -13.77 -3.69 -22.01
C VAL A 154 -14.08 -2.81 -23.23
N GLY A 155 -13.06 -2.34 -23.94
CA GLY A 155 -13.22 -1.60 -25.20
C GLY A 155 -13.89 -2.45 -26.28
N ILE A 156 -13.47 -3.71 -26.45
CA ILE A 156 -14.06 -4.65 -27.42
C ILE A 156 -15.54 -4.87 -27.12
N VAL A 157 -15.88 -5.18 -25.86
CA VAL A 157 -17.27 -5.39 -25.44
C VAL A 157 -18.10 -4.12 -25.67
N THR A 158 -17.53 -2.95 -25.41
CA THR A 158 -18.18 -1.66 -25.66
C THR A 158 -18.46 -1.46 -27.15
N ILE A 159 -17.48 -1.69 -28.03
CA ILE A 159 -17.64 -1.53 -29.48
C ILE A 159 -18.74 -2.44 -30.02
N ILE A 160 -18.77 -3.71 -29.59
CA ILE A 160 -19.79 -4.66 -30.05
C ILE A 160 -21.20 -4.24 -29.64
N LYS A 161 -21.35 -3.70 -28.42
CA LYS A 161 -22.65 -3.22 -27.92
C LYS A 161 -23.07 -1.88 -28.52
N ALA A 162 -22.13 -0.93 -28.64
CA ALA A 162 -22.42 0.44 -29.07
C ALA A 162 -22.46 0.61 -30.59
N PHE A 163 -21.51 0.04 -31.34
CA PHE A 163 -21.43 0.19 -32.80
C PHE A 163 -22.17 -0.94 -33.53
N TYR A 164 -21.95 -2.19 -33.14
CA TYR A 164 -22.54 -3.34 -33.85
C TYR A 164 -23.93 -3.75 -33.35
N GLN A 165 -24.44 -3.11 -32.29
CA GLN A 165 -25.77 -3.35 -31.69
C GLN A 165 -26.05 -4.85 -31.41
N ARG A 166 -24.99 -5.63 -31.16
CA ARG A 166 -25.07 -7.07 -30.90
C ARG A 166 -25.16 -7.32 -29.40
N LYS A 167 -26.04 -8.24 -29.02
CA LYS A 167 -26.19 -8.69 -27.64
C LYS A 167 -25.15 -9.76 -27.34
N ILE A 168 -24.20 -9.45 -26.46
CA ILE A 168 -23.29 -10.43 -25.87
C ILE A 168 -23.83 -10.82 -24.50
N SER A 169 -23.79 -12.12 -24.16
CA SER A 169 -24.15 -12.59 -22.83
C SER A 169 -23.14 -12.12 -21.78
N PHE A 170 -23.60 -11.85 -20.55
CA PHE A 170 -22.72 -11.39 -19.47
C PHE A 170 -21.53 -12.33 -19.26
N LEU A 171 -21.76 -13.65 -19.24
CA LEU A 171 -20.71 -14.64 -19.05
C LEU A 171 -19.67 -14.64 -20.18
N ALA A 172 -20.09 -14.49 -21.44
CA ALA A 172 -19.16 -14.44 -22.56
C ALA A 172 -18.29 -13.17 -22.51
N GLY A 173 -18.88 -12.03 -22.18
CA GLY A 173 -18.13 -10.78 -21.99
C GLY A 173 -17.17 -10.85 -20.80
N TRP A 174 -17.62 -11.41 -19.68
CA TRP A 174 -16.79 -11.61 -18.49
C TRP A 174 -15.61 -12.56 -18.74
N LEU A 175 -15.85 -13.70 -19.39
CA LEU A 175 -14.79 -14.63 -19.78
C LEU A 175 -13.77 -13.97 -20.72
N LEU A 176 -14.25 -13.23 -21.72
CA LEU A 176 -13.36 -12.49 -22.63
C LEU A 176 -12.45 -11.55 -21.84
N ILE A 177 -13.01 -10.75 -20.92
CA ILE A 177 -12.23 -9.82 -20.10
C ILE A 177 -11.18 -10.56 -19.26
N ILE A 178 -11.57 -11.62 -18.55
CA ILE A 178 -10.62 -12.39 -17.71
C ILE A 178 -9.50 -13.01 -18.55
N THR A 179 -9.79 -13.54 -19.75
CA THR A 179 -8.76 -14.19 -20.57
C THR A 179 -7.71 -13.23 -21.13
N THR A 180 -7.95 -11.92 -21.05
CA THR A 180 -7.04 -10.88 -21.56
C THR A 180 -6.21 -10.17 -20.48
N GLN A 181 -6.52 -10.38 -19.20
CA GLN A 181 -5.85 -9.76 -18.05
C GLN A 181 -4.86 -10.72 -17.40
#